data_AF-A0AAV8U3N9-F1
#
_entry.id   AF-A0AAV8U3N9-F1
#
_cell.length_a   1.000
_cell.length_b   1.000
_cell.length_c   1.000
_cell.angle_alpha   90.00
_cell.angle_beta   90.00
_cell.angle_gamma   90.00
#
_symmetry.space_group_name_H-M   'P 1'
#
loop_
_entity.id
_entity.type
_entity.pdbx_description
1 polymer ?
#
loop_
_entity_poly.entity_id
_entity_poly.type
_entity_poly.pdbx_seq_one_letter_code
_entity_poly.pdbx_strand_id
1 'polypeptide(L)'
;MSMRTLLWYVALLALAKWTTILSHKTRLHIGQLVKDTSARLKQASETDHNAGVSQSKKIAGAKPAKDFQAVLKEFQKAQRLAAEKETAYTPFVPQTVLPSSYTESEIDVSRDKTPEQQALLVESRRQEVVLLENEIAFNEAIIEERDHGIQEIQQQIGEVNEIFKDLAVFVHEQGAMIDDIGTHIENAQAATAQGKTQLVKASKTQRSNSSLTCLLMVIFGIVLLIVIIVLAA
;
A
#
# COMPACT_ATOMS: atom_id res chain seq x y z
N MET A 1 15.61 1.07 -46.12
CA MET A 1 14.96 1.53 -44.87
C MET A 1 15.05 3.06 -44.82
N SER A 2 13.93 3.80 -44.74
CA SER A 2 13.97 5.27 -44.79
C SER A 2 14.47 5.85 -43.46
N MET A 3 15.22 6.95 -43.49
CA MET A 3 15.73 7.63 -42.29
C MET A 3 14.62 7.96 -41.28
N ARG A 4 13.40 8.23 -41.77
CA ARG A 4 12.20 8.48 -40.94
C ARG A 4 11.78 7.25 -40.14
N THR A 5 11.92 6.05 -40.70
CA THR A 5 11.58 4.79 -40.04
C THR A 5 12.57 4.46 -38.93
N LEU A 6 13.86 4.72 -39.15
CA LEU A 6 14.91 4.60 -38.13
C LEU A 6 14.70 5.55 -36.95
N LEU A 7 14.40 6.83 -37.23
CA LEU A 7 14.08 7.82 -36.20
C LEU A 7 12.87 7.42 -35.36
N TRP A 8 11.82 6.88 -35.99
CA TRP A 8 10.63 6.43 -35.27
C TRP A 8 10.92 5.21 -34.37
N TYR A 9 11.72 4.26 -34.86
CA TYR A 9 12.12 3.08 -34.08
C TYR A 9 12.99 3.44 -32.88
N VAL A 10 13.95 4.36 -33.03
CA VAL A 10 14.77 4.86 -31.93
C VAL A 10 13.92 5.59 -30.89
N ALA A 11 12.95 6.42 -31.32
CA ALA A 11 12.04 7.10 -30.41
C ALA A 11 11.15 6.11 -29.64
N LEU A 12 10.64 5.07 -30.31
CA LEU A 12 9.85 4.02 -29.68
C LEU A 12 10.65 3.24 -28.63
N LEU A 13 11.90 2.87 -28.95
CA LEU A 13 12.80 2.19 -28.01
C LEU A 13 13.16 3.08 -26.82
N ALA A 14 13.39 4.38 -27.06
CA ALA A 14 13.65 5.33 -25.99
C ALA A 14 12.45 5.50 -25.06
N LEU A 15 11.23 5.59 -25.61
CA LEU A 15 9.98 5.62 -24.85
C LEU A 15 9.79 4.34 -24.03
N ALA A 16 9.99 3.17 -24.63
CA ALA A 16 9.88 1.89 -23.94
C ALA A 16 10.88 1.82 -22.77
N LYS A 17 12.18 2.09 -23.01
CA LYS A 17 13.20 2.14 -21.95
C LYS A 17 12.86 3.16 -20.87
N TRP A 18 12.40 4.35 -21.24
CA TRP A 18 11.97 5.38 -20.29
C TRP A 18 10.82 4.90 -19.40
N THR A 19 9.80 4.25 -19.97
CA THR A 19 8.68 3.73 -19.18
C THR A 19 9.12 2.64 -18.20
N THR A 20 10.02 1.74 -18.60
CA THR A 20 10.53 0.69 -17.71
C THR A 20 11.35 1.28 -16.56
N ILE A 21 12.27 2.20 -16.85
CA ILE A 21 13.11 2.87 -15.85
C ILE A 21 12.25 3.68 -14.87
N LEU A 22 11.26 4.41 -15.39
CA LEU A 22 10.35 5.20 -14.57
C LEU A 22 9.52 4.31 -13.64
N SER A 23 9.02 3.18 -14.15
CA SER A 23 8.26 2.20 -13.36
C SER A 23 9.09 1.62 -12.23
N HIS A 24 10.32 1.16 -12.53
CA HIS A 24 11.25 0.62 -11.53
C HIS A 24 11.59 1.65 -10.44
N LYS A 25 11.96 2.87 -10.83
CA LYS A 25 12.25 3.96 -9.89
C LYS A 25 11.04 4.29 -9.00
N THR A 26 9.84 4.23 -9.57
CA THR A 26 8.60 4.46 -8.84
C THR A 26 8.34 3.36 -7.81
N ARG A 27 8.52 2.07 -8.19
CA ARG A 27 8.37 0.93 -7.26
C ARG A 27 9.33 1.04 -6.08
N LEU A 28 10.61 1.33 -6.34
CA LEU A 28 11.63 1.53 -5.30
C LEU A 28 11.26 2.67 -4.35
N HIS A 29 10.87 3.82 -4.89
CA HIS A 29 10.54 4.98 -4.09
C HIS A 29 9.30 4.72 -3.21
N ILE A 30 8.27 4.06 -3.74
CA ILE A 30 7.10 3.67 -2.94
C ILE A 30 7.50 2.67 -1.85
N GLY A 31 8.35 1.69 -2.15
CA GLY A 31 8.87 0.75 -1.15
C GLY A 31 9.57 1.45 0.01
N GLN A 32 10.43 2.42 -0.29
CA GLN A 32 11.10 3.24 0.73
C GLN A 32 10.10 4.06 1.55
N LEU A 33 9.12 4.69 0.88
CA LEU A 33 8.08 5.48 1.54
C LEU A 33 7.24 4.63 2.50
N VAL A 34 6.91 3.40 2.10
CA VAL A 34 6.20 2.42 2.91
C VAL A 34 7.00 2.06 4.16
N LYS A 35 8.30 1.81 3.99
CA LYS A 35 9.21 1.47 5.09
C LYS A 35 9.35 2.62 6.08
N ASP A 36 9.58 3.83 5.59
CA ASP A 36 9.70 5.03 6.42
C ASP A 36 8.39 5.35 7.16
N THR A 37 7.25 5.20 6.47
CA THR A 37 5.92 5.44 7.07
C THR A 37 5.63 4.42 8.16
N SER A 38 5.91 3.13 7.92
CA SER A 38 5.79 2.06 8.92
C SER A 38 6.65 2.34 10.15
N ALA A 39 7.93 2.70 9.96
CA ALA A 39 8.84 3.02 11.05
C ALA A 39 8.35 4.21 11.89
N ARG A 40 7.92 5.29 11.23
CA ARG A 40 7.38 6.48 11.90
C ARG A 40 6.11 6.18 12.68
N LEU A 41 5.23 5.37 12.10
CA LEU A 41 3.97 4.96 12.73
C LEU A 41 4.22 4.12 13.98
N LYS A 42 5.17 3.19 13.92
CA LYS A 42 5.60 2.38 15.07
C LYS A 42 6.23 3.24 16.17
N GLN A 43 7.15 4.13 15.81
CA GLN A 43 7.79 5.06 16.74
C GLN A 43 6.79 5.98 17.44
N ALA A 44 5.79 6.49 16.70
CA ALA A 44 4.74 7.33 17.27
C ALA A 44 3.94 6.57 18.35
N SER A 45 3.58 5.31 18.09
CA SER A 45 2.85 4.48 19.05
C SER A 45 3.68 4.06 20.28
N GLU A 46 4.96 3.76 20.11
CA GLU A 46 5.88 3.45 21.22
C GLU A 46 6.08 4.67 22.14
N THR A 47 6.12 5.88 21.57
CA THR A 47 6.20 7.13 22.32
C THR A 47 4.94 7.36 23.16
N ASP A 48 3.77 7.04 22.61
CA ASP A 48 2.49 7.17 23.31
C ASP A 48 2.27 6.11 24.41
N HIS A 49 2.86 4.91 24.28
CA HIS A 49 2.82 3.88 25.32
C HIS A 49 3.62 4.24 26.57
N ASN A 50 4.79 4.89 26.42
CA ASN A 50 5.67 5.22 27.53
C ASN A 50 5.22 6.45 28.35
N ALA A 51 4.41 7.33 27.78
CA ALA A 51 4.03 8.60 28.41
C ALA A 51 2.71 8.54 29.22
N GLY A 52 2.16 7.36 29.52
CA GLY A 52 0.94 7.23 30.34
C GLY A 52 -0.25 7.99 29.75
N VAL A 53 -0.47 7.83 28.45
CA VAL A 53 -1.26 8.76 27.66
C VAL A 53 -2.78 8.48 27.68
N SER A 54 -3.58 9.56 27.79
CA SER A 54 -5.05 9.58 27.69
C SER A 54 -5.57 8.92 26.40
N GLN A 55 -6.69 8.21 26.50
CA GLN A 55 -7.39 7.46 25.43
C GLN A 55 -7.41 8.19 24.07
N SER A 56 -7.63 9.52 24.09
CA SER A 56 -7.72 10.39 22.92
C SER A 56 -6.44 10.44 22.04
N LYS A 57 -5.26 10.29 22.63
CA LYS A 57 -3.98 10.29 21.88
C LYS A 57 -3.65 8.92 21.30
N LYS A 58 -3.97 7.82 22.01
CA LYS A 58 -3.86 6.47 21.47
C LYS A 58 -4.76 6.26 20.23
N ILE A 59 -5.94 6.89 20.25
CA ILE A 59 -6.86 6.99 19.11
C ILE A 59 -6.23 7.68 17.89
N ALA A 60 -5.42 8.71 18.09
CA ALA A 60 -4.81 9.49 17.01
C ALA A 60 -3.76 8.68 16.22
N GLY A 61 -3.09 7.71 16.85
CA GLY A 61 -2.16 6.80 16.18
C GLY A 61 -2.85 5.68 15.39
N ALA A 62 -4.02 5.25 15.85
CA ALA A 62 -4.75 4.10 15.30
C ALA A 62 -5.39 4.38 13.93
N LYS A 63 -5.90 5.60 13.71
CA LYS A 63 -6.53 5.98 12.43
C LYS A 63 -5.54 6.01 11.27
N PRO A 64 -4.38 6.71 11.36
CA PRO A 64 -3.35 6.65 10.32
C PRO A 64 -2.87 5.24 10.04
N ALA A 65 -2.75 4.38 11.06
CA ALA A 65 -2.36 2.99 10.89
C ALA A 65 -3.33 2.19 10.02
N LYS A 66 -4.63 2.36 10.28
CA LYS A 66 -5.71 1.71 9.51
C LYS A 66 -5.77 2.22 8.06
N ASP A 67 -5.67 3.53 7.86
CA ASP A 67 -5.69 4.13 6.52
C ASP A 67 -4.46 3.68 5.72
N PHE A 68 -3.28 3.65 6.36
CA PHE A 68 -2.05 3.17 5.75
C PHE A 68 -2.13 1.68 5.38
N GLN A 69 -2.72 0.85 6.23
CA GLN A 69 -2.95 -0.57 5.94
C GLN A 69 -3.84 -0.78 4.71
N ALA A 70 -4.87 0.04 4.54
CA ALA A 70 -5.75 -0.02 3.37
C ALA A 70 -4.99 0.33 2.08
N VAL A 71 -4.18 1.38 2.10
CA VAL A 71 -3.35 1.78 0.95
C VAL A 71 -2.31 0.70 0.62
N LEU A 72 -1.67 0.14 1.64
CA LEU A 72 -0.67 -0.92 1.47
C LEU A 72 -1.24 -2.18 0.80
N LYS A 73 -2.47 -2.55 1.17
CA LYS A 73 -3.17 -3.68 0.57
C LYS A 73 -3.41 -3.48 -0.92
N GLU A 74 -3.84 -2.28 -1.33
CA GLU A 74 -4.01 -1.94 -2.75
C GLU A 74 -2.66 -1.91 -3.49
N PHE A 75 -1.60 -1.41 -2.84
CA PHE A 75 -0.26 -1.42 -3.41
C PHE A 75 0.28 -2.85 -3.63
N GLN A 76 0.15 -3.75 -2.65
CA GLN A 76 0.53 -5.16 -2.82
C GLN A 76 -0.23 -5.84 -3.96
N LYS A 77 -1.54 -5.57 -4.08
CA LYS A 77 -2.37 -6.08 -5.17
C LYS A 77 -1.86 -5.57 -6.53
N ALA A 78 -1.51 -4.29 -6.63
CA ALA A 78 -0.95 -3.71 -7.84
C ALA A 78 0.44 -4.28 -8.18
N GLN A 79 1.33 -4.44 -7.20
CA GLN A 79 2.64 -5.07 -7.41
C GLN A 79 2.52 -6.51 -7.90
N ARG A 80 1.61 -7.31 -7.31
CA ARG A 80 1.37 -8.69 -7.72
C ARG A 80 0.81 -8.78 -9.14
N LEU A 81 -0.16 -7.93 -9.48
CA LEU A 81 -0.69 -7.85 -10.83
C LEU A 81 0.40 -7.46 -11.84
N ALA A 82 1.28 -6.54 -11.48
CA ALA A 82 2.39 -6.14 -12.33
C ALA A 82 3.41 -7.27 -12.53
N ALA A 83 3.75 -8.00 -11.46
CA ALA A 83 4.62 -9.18 -11.54
C ALA A 83 4.01 -10.28 -12.43
N GLU A 84 2.71 -10.58 -12.27
CA GLU A 84 2.00 -11.55 -13.10
C GLU A 84 2.06 -11.17 -14.59
N LYS A 85 1.90 -9.88 -14.90
CA LYS A 85 1.99 -9.35 -16.28
C LYS A 85 3.41 -9.42 -16.86
N GLU A 86 4.43 -9.20 -16.03
CA GLU A 86 5.85 -9.32 -16.45
C GLU A 86 6.25 -10.78 -16.69
N THR A 87 5.71 -11.72 -15.91
CA THR A 87 5.91 -13.17 -16.10
C THR A 87 5.12 -13.78 -17.26
N ALA A 88 3.98 -13.17 -17.64
CA ALA A 88 3.14 -13.67 -18.73
C ALA A 88 3.63 -13.28 -20.14
N TYR A 89 4.58 -12.35 -20.26
CA TYR A 89 5.15 -11.96 -21.55
C TYR A 89 6.24 -12.95 -21.97
N THR A 90 5.83 -14.05 -22.59
CA THR A 90 6.73 -14.94 -23.34
C THR A 90 7.37 -14.16 -24.47
N PRO A 91 8.71 -14.17 -24.63
CA PRO A 91 9.30 -13.72 -25.88
C PRO A 91 8.66 -14.55 -26.99
N PHE A 92 8.24 -13.90 -28.08
CA PHE A 92 8.11 -14.61 -29.33
C PHE A 92 9.55 -15.02 -29.69
N VAL A 93 9.98 -16.17 -29.18
CA VAL A 93 11.09 -16.91 -29.75
C VAL A 93 10.50 -17.36 -31.08
N PRO A 94 10.95 -16.85 -32.23
CA PRO A 94 10.69 -17.57 -33.46
C PRO A 94 11.21 -18.97 -33.14
N GLN A 95 10.34 -19.98 -33.12
CA GLN A 95 10.82 -21.33 -33.29
C GLN A 95 11.49 -21.31 -34.66
N THR A 96 12.78 -20.97 -34.69
CA THR A 96 13.67 -21.30 -35.78
C THR A 96 13.60 -22.81 -35.78
N VAL A 97 12.66 -23.27 -36.61
CA VAL A 97 12.52 -24.61 -37.13
C VAL A 97 13.79 -25.37 -36.81
N LEU A 98 13.70 -26.26 -35.83
CA LEU A 98 14.46 -27.50 -35.89
C LEU A 98 14.47 -27.88 -37.37
N PRO A 99 15.63 -28.03 -38.03
CA PRO A 99 15.64 -28.75 -39.26
C PRO A 99 15.10 -30.14 -38.90
N SER A 100 13.81 -30.32 -39.15
CA SER A 100 13.19 -31.61 -39.34
C SER A 100 13.80 -32.18 -40.61
N SER A 101 15.07 -32.55 -40.53
CA SER A 101 15.73 -33.46 -41.45
C SER A 101 16.48 -34.50 -40.60
N TYR A 102 15.75 -35.14 -39.70
CA TYR A 102 15.91 -36.59 -39.55
C TYR A 102 15.11 -37.26 -40.69
N THR A 103 15.42 -36.90 -41.93
CA THR A 103 15.19 -37.79 -43.06
C THR A 103 16.37 -38.74 -43.05
N GLU A 104 16.09 -39.91 -42.50
CA GLU A 104 16.84 -41.14 -42.65
C GLU A 104 16.87 -41.53 -44.14
N SER A 105 17.57 -40.74 -44.96
CA SER A 105 17.73 -40.99 -46.39
C SER A 105 18.85 -40.14 -46.98
N GLU A 106 20.07 -40.25 -46.44
CA GLU A 106 21.31 -40.10 -47.22
C GLU A 106 22.37 -41.11 -46.75
N ILE A 107 22.00 -42.39 -46.72
CA ILE A 107 22.96 -43.49 -46.89
C ILE A 107 22.85 -43.93 -48.35
N ASP A 108 23.08 -43.06 -49.34
CA ASP A 108 23.40 -43.54 -50.71
C ASP A 108 23.96 -42.51 -51.71
N VAL A 109 24.78 -41.52 -51.29
CA VAL A 109 25.60 -40.77 -52.28
C VAL A 109 26.99 -40.48 -51.70
N SER A 110 27.71 -41.55 -51.40
CA SER A 110 29.15 -41.51 -51.09
C SER A 110 29.88 -42.55 -51.91
N ARG A 111 29.98 -42.32 -53.23
CA ARG A 111 31.01 -42.98 -54.03
C ARG A 111 31.77 -42.07 -55.02
N ASP A 112 31.44 -40.78 -55.15
CA ASP A 112 32.14 -39.92 -56.13
C ASP A 112 32.16 -38.41 -55.79
N LYS A 113 32.43 -38.05 -54.54
CA LYS A 113 32.65 -36.63 -54.15
C LYS A 113 34.15 -36.38 -54.00
N THR A 114 34.69 -35.41 -54.75
CA THR A 114 36.09 -34.95 -54.62
C THR A 114 36.35 -34.44 -53.20
N PRO A 115 37.58 -34.62 -52.65
CA PRO A 115 37.90 -34.23 -51.28
C PRO A 115 37.63 -32.75 -50.96
N GLU A 116 37.68 -31.88 -51.98
CA GLU A 116 37.37 -30.45 -51.87
C GLU A 116 35.88 -30.18 -51.57
N GLN A 117 34.95 -30.97 -52.13
CA GLN A 117 33.51 -30.82 -51.88
C GLN A 117 33.12 -31.30 -50.47
N GLN A 118 33.82 -32.30 -49.94
CA GLN A 118 33.63 -32.74 -48.54
C GLN A 118 34.12 -31.67 -47.55
N ALA A 119 35.28 -31.05 -47.81
CA ALA A 119 35.80 -29.98 -46.96
C ALA A 119 34.84 -28.77 -46.90
N LEU A 120 34.24 -28.41 -48.03
CA LEU A 120 33.31 -27.27 -48.13
C LEU A 120 31.98 -27.54 -47.41
N LEU A 121 31.47 -28.78 -47.46
CA LEU A 121 30.30 -29.21 -46.68
C LEU A 121 30.56 -29.18 -45.17
N VAL A 122 31.75 -29.62 -44.74
CA VAL A 122 32.14 -29.59 -43.32
C VAL A 122 32.28 -28.15 -42.82
N GLU A 123 32.89 -27.25 -43.61
CA GLU A 123 32.97 -25.83 -43.25
C GLU A 123 31.58 -25.19 -43.16
N SER A 124 30.69 -25.47 -44.12
CA SER A 124 29.30 -24.99 -44.09
C SER A 124 28.56 -25.44 -42.82
N ARG A 125 28.71 -26.72 -42.45
CA ARG A 125 28.10 -27.24 -41.21
C ARG A 125 28.72 -26.60 -39.96
N ARG A 126 30.03 -26.34 -39.97
CA ARG A 126 30.73 -25.66 -38.86
C ARG A 126 30.22 -24.24 -38.67
N GLN A 127 29.96 -23.54 -39.77
CA GLN A 127 29.47 -22.16 -39.77
C GLN A 127 28.00 -22.08 -39.29
N GLU A 128 27.18 -23.08 -39.60
CA GLU A 128 25.83 -23.23 -39.08
C GLU A 128 25.81 -23.46 -37.56
N VAL A 129 26.70 -24.33 -37.04
CA VAL A 129 26.81 -24.59 -35.59
C VAL A 129 27.22 -23.33 -34.81
N VAL A 130 28.17 -22.54 -35.34
CA VAL A 130 28.61 -21.29 -34.70
C VAL A 130 27.47 -20.25 -34.65
N LEU A 131 26.61 -20.23 -35.66
CA LEU A 131 25.45 -19.33 -35.69
C LEU A 131 24.41 -19.74 -34.63
N LEU A 132 24.15 -21.04 -34.51
CA LEU A 132 23.28 -21.60 -33.47
C LEU A 132 23.81 -21.36 -32.05
N GLU A 133 25.12 -21.52 -31.82
CA GLU A 133 25.73 -21.21 -30.52
C GLU A 133 25.56 -19.73 -30.14
N ASN A 134 25.67 -18.81 -31.11
CA ASN A 134 25.46 -17.39 -30.87
C ASN A 134 23.99 -17.07 -30.54
N GLU A 135 23.04 -17.72 -31.22
CA GLU A 135 21.61 -17.59 -30.94
C GLU A 135 21.25 -18.15 -29.55
N ILE A 136 21.82 -19.30 -29.17
CA ILE A 136 21.65 -19.89 -27.84
C ILE A 136 22.22 -18.98 -26.76
N ALA A 137 23.45 -18.50 -26.92
CA ALA A 137 24.10 -17.61 -25.95
C ALA A 137 23.34 -16.28 -25.78
N PHE A 138 22.80 -15.73 -26.87
CA PHE A 138 21.96 -14.53 -26.83
C PHE A 138 20.64 -14.78 -26.10
N ASN A 139 19.98 -15.91 -26.37
CA ASN A 139 18.74 -16.29 -25.70
C ASN A 139 18.97 -16.53 -24.19
N GLU A 140 20.08 -17.16 -23.82
CA GLU A 140 20.47 -17.39 -22.43
C GLU A 140 20.70 -16.08 -21.68
N ALA A 141 21.40 -15.12 -22.28
CA ALA A 141 21.59 -13.78 -21.69
C ALA A 141 20.25 -13.03 -21.48
N ILE A 142 19.30 -13.16 -22.41
CA ILE A 142 17.96 -12.57 -22.26
C ILE A 142 17.18 -13.23 -21.12
N ILE A 143 17.28 -14.55 -20.96
CA ILE A 143 16.63 -15.28 -19.88
C ILE A 143 17.24 -14.87 -18.54
N GLU A 144 18.57 -14.77 -18.43
CA GLU A 144 19.27 -14.38 -17.21
C GLU A 144 18.90 -12.95 -16.77
N GLU A 145 18.88 -11.98 -17.69
CA GLU A 145 18.47 -10.60 -17.38
C GLU A 145 17.02 -10.54 -16.87
N ARG A 146 16.13 -11.39 -17.42
CA ARG A 146 14.73 -11.49 -16.96
C ARG A 146 14.61 -12.14 -15.59
N ASP A 147 15.31 -13.23 -15.34
CA ASP A 147 15.28 -13.94 -14.06
C ASP A 147 15.75 -13.02 -12.94
N HIS A 148 16.82 -12.25 -13.18
CA HIS A 148 17.29 -11.25 -12.24
C HIS A 148 16.23 -10.17 -11.96
N GLY A 149 15.57 -9.65 -13.00
CA GLY A 149 14.49 -8.66 -12.84
C GLY A 149 13.28 -9.21 -12.08
N ILE A 150 12.88 -10.46 -12.33
CA ILE A 150 11.79 -11.14 -11.62
C ILE A 150 12.17 -11.34 -10.14
N GLN A 151 13.40 -11.77 -9.86
CA GLN A 151 13.88 -11.99 -8.51
C GLN A 151 13.89 -10.69 -7.69
N GLU A 152 14.30 -9.58 -8.29
CA GLU A 152 14.25 -8.26 -7.64
C GLU A 152 12.80 -7.86 -7.29
N ILE A 153 11.85 -8.07 -8.21
CA ILE A 153 10.43 -7.79 -7.98
C ILE A 153 9.89 -8.66 -6.85
N GLN A 154 10.22 -9.96 -6.84
CA GLN A 154 9.79 -10.89 -5.79
C GLN A 154 10.35 -10.48 -4.42
N GLN A 155 11.61 -10.05 -4.36
CA GLN A 155 12.22 -9.55 -3.13
C GLN A 155 11.51 -8.30 -2.60
N GLN A 156 11.22 -7.34 -3.47
CA GLN A 156 10.49 -6.12 -3.11
C GLN A 156 9.07 -6.42 -2.61
N ILE A 157 8.35 -7.35 -3.27
CA ILE A 157 7.03 -7.80 -2.82
C ILE A 157 7.13 -8.48 -1.45
N GLY A 158 8.19 -9.26 -1.22
CA GLY A 158 8.47 -9.91 0.05
C GLY A 158 8.66 -8.90 1.19
N GLU A 159 9.47 -7.86 0.97
CA GLU A 159 9.70 -6.82 1.98
C GLU A 159 8.41 -6.07 2.35
N VAL A 160 7.62 -5.68 1.35
CA VAL A 160 6.33 -5.01 1.57
C VAL A 160 5.36 -5.93 2.31
N ASN A 161 5.40 -7.23 2.05
CA ASN A 161 4.55 -8.21 2.71
C ASN A 161 4.87 -8.39 4.20
N GLU A 162 6.14 -8.36 4.58
CA GLU A 162 6.51 -8.37 6.00
C GLU A 162 6.03 -7.09 6.70
N ILE A 163 6.20 -5.92 6.07
CA ILE A 163 5.67 -4.65 6.59
C ILE A 163 4.14 -4.72 6.74
N PHE A 164 3.43 -5.33 5.79
CA PHE A 164 1.98 -5.48 5.84
C PHE A 164 1.53 -6.38 7.01
N LYS A 165 2.24 -7.49 7.27
CA LYS A 165 1.95 -8.37 8.40
C LYS A 165 2.17 -7.65 9.73
N ASP A 166 3.30 -6.96 9.87
CA ASP A 166 3.61 -6.17 11.07
C ASP A 166 2.55 -5.10 11.31
N LEU A 167 2.13 -4.41 10.26
CA LEU A 167 1.08 -3.40 10.34
C LEU A 167 -0.29 -4.01 10.67
N ALA A 168 -0.61 -5.19 10.15
CA ALA A 168 -1.88 -5.86 10.45
C ALA A 168 -1.99 -6.23 11.94
N VAL A 169 -0.90 -6.71 12.55
CA VAL A 169 -0.83 -6.95 14.00
C VAL A 169 -1.00 -5.63 14.75
N PHE A 170 -0.26 -4.60 14.35
CA PHE A 170 -0.30 -3.28 14.97
C PHE A 170 -1.67 -2.59 14.92
N VAL A 171 -2.40 -2.72 13.81
CA VAL A 171 -3.77 -2.19 13.68
C VAL A 171 -4.76 -3.05 14.47
N HIS A 172 -4.57 -4.37 14.52
CA HIS A 172 -5.44 -5.26 15.29
C HIS A 172 -5.39 -4.93 16.79
N GLU A 173 -4.19 -4.69 17.34
CA GLU A 173 -4.00 -4.27 18.73
C GLU A 173 -4.69 -2.92 19.05
N GLN A 174 -4.82 -2.03 18.06
CA GLN A 174 -5.45 -0.71 18.21
C GLN A 174 -6.95 -0.69 17.84
N GLY A 175 -7.48 -1.73 17.20
CA GLY A 175 -8.85 -1.78 16.68
C GLY A 175 -9.94 -1.72 17.74
N ALA A 176 -9.68 -2.26 18.94
CA ALA A 176 -10.61 -2.20 20.07
C ALA A 176 -10.81 -0.77 20.62
N MET A 177 -9.88 0.16 20.34
CA MET A 177 -9.91 1.53 20.85
C MET A 177 -10.55 2.54 19.88
N ILE A 178 -10.58 2.24 18.57
CA ILE A 178 -11.24 3.12 17.58
C ILE A 178 -12.77 3.08 17.74
N ASP A 179 -13.34 1.90 18.06
CA ASP A 179 -14.79 1.73 18.29
C ASP A 179 -15.29 2.63 19.44
N ASP A 180 -14.42 2.81 20.44
CA ASP A 180 -14.61 3.68 21.60
C ASP A 180 -14.89 5.14 21.21
N ILE A 181 -14.33 5.67 20.10
CA ILE A 181 -14.55 7.06 19.65
C ILE A 181 -16.00 7.30 19.24
N GLY A 182 -16.59 6.33 18.53
CA GLY A 182 -18.00 6.39 18.18
C GLY A 182 -18.83 6.53 19.44
N THR A 183 -18.51 5.70 20.45
CA THR A 183 -19.16 5.74 21.76
C THR A 183 -18.88 7.05 22.52
N HIS A 184 -17.67 7.63 22.48
CA HIS A 184 -17.35 8.90 23.15
C HIS A 184 -18.06 10.09 22.51
N ILE A 185 -18.19 10.11 21.18
CA ILE A 185 -18.94 11.15 20.46
C ILE A 185 -20.43 11.03 20.78
N GLU A 186 -20.99 9.82 20.74
CA GLU A 186 -22.38 9.55 21.12
C GLU A 186 -22.65 9.91 22.58
N ASN A 187 -21.74 9.54 23.49
CA ASN A 187 -21.83 9.87 24.91
C ASN A 187 -21.72 11.38 25.16
N ALA A 188 -20.82 12.09 24.50
CA ALA A 188 -20.69 13.54 24.60
C ALA A 188 -21.93 14.27 24.04
N GLN A 189 -22.48 13.77 22.93
CA GLN A 189 -23.73 14.26 22.37
C GLN A 189 -24.90 14.04 23.35
N ALA A 190 -25.02 12.84 23.92
CA ALA A 190 -26.03 12.51 24.90
C ALA A 190 -25.91 13.36 26.18
N ALA A 191 -24.69 13.51 26.72
CA ALA A 191 -24.41 14.34 27.89
C ALA A 191 -24.73 15.82 27.65
N THR A 192 -24.41 16.35 26.47
CA THR A 192 -24.73 17.74 26.10
C THR A 192 -26.24 17.94 25.95
N ALA A 193 -26.95 16.99 25.34
CA ALA A 193 -28.40 17.01 25.22
C ALA A 193 -29.07 16.98 26.60
N GLN A 194 -28.59 16.13 27.52
CA GLN A 194 -29.05 16.08 28.91
C GLN A 194 -28.71 17.38 29.66
N GLY A 195 -27.50 17.93 29.50
CA GLY A 195 -27.13 19.21 30.10
C GLY A 195 -28.07 20.35 29.67
N LYS A 196 -28.42 20.39 28.38
CA LYS A 196 -29.38 21.36 27.85
C LYS A 196 -30.77 21.23 28.49
N THR A 197 -31.29 20.00 28.65
CA THR A 197 -32.61 19.80 29.29
C THR A 197 -32.58 20.18 30.77
N GLN A 198 -31.49 19.89 31.48
CA GLN A 198 -31.32 20.28 32.89
C GLN A 198 -31.24 21.80 33.05
N LEU A 199 -30.54 22.52 32.17
CA LEU A 199 -30.48 23.99 32.19
C LEU A 199 -31.86 24.62 31.95
N VAL A 200 -32.64 24.08 30.99
CA VAL A 200 -34.02 24.52 30.75
C VAL A 200 -34.90 24.27 31.98
N LYS A 201 -34.76 23.10 32.62
CA LYS A 201 -35.51 22.78 33.84
C LYS A 201 -35.12 23.71 35.00
N ALA A 202 -33.82 23.92 35.22
CA ALA A 202 -33.30 24.79 36.26
C ALA A 202 -33.76 26.25 36.08
N SER A 203 -33.69 26.79 34.86
CA SER A 203 -34.18 28.15 34.57
C SER A 203 -35.68 28.30 34.81
N LYS A 204 -36.49 27.30 34.44
CA LYS A 204 -37.93 27.29 34.73
C LYS A 204 -38.22 27.23 36.23
N THR A 205 -37.53 26.35 36.96
CA THR A 205 -37.66 26.23 38.42
C THR A 205 -37.22 27.51 39.14
N GLN A 206 -36.09 28.12 38.74
CA GLN A 206 -35.59 29.36 39.34
C GLN A 206 -36.57 30.52 39.12
N ARG A 207 -37.18 30.63 37.94
CA ARG A 207 -38.19 31.65 37.64
C ARG A 207 -39.47 31.48 38.46
N SER A 208 -39.86 30.25 38.79
CA SER A 208 -41.06 29.96 39.57
C SER A 208 -40.84 30.10 41.09
N ASN A 209 -39.65 29.75 41.60
CA ASN A 209 -39.37 29.78 43.04
C ASN A 209 -38.88 31.14 43.54
N SER A 210 -38.36 32.01 42.67
CA SER A 210 -37.86 33.32 43.10
C SER A 210 -38.96 34.22 43.68
N SER A 211 -40.16 34.19 43.10
CA SER A 211 -41.31 34.94 43.61
C SER A 211 -41.83 34.41 44.96
N LEU A 212 -41.88 33.08 45.11
CA LEU A 212 -42.36 32.43 46.33
C LEU A 212 -41.35 32.56 47.48
N THR A 213 -40.05 32.42 47.20
CA THR A 213 -38.97 32.58 48.19
C THR A 213 -38.89 34.02 48.69
N CYS A 214 -39.03 35.00 47.78
CA CYS A 214 -39.09 36.41 48.14
C CYS A 214 -40.31 36.70 49.04
N LEU A 215 -41.49 36.19 48.66
CA LEU A 215 -42.72 36.35 49.44
C LEU A 215 -42.61 35.73 50.84
N LEU A 216 -42.05 34.52 50.97
CA LEU A 216 -41.81 33.91 52.29
C LEU A 216 -40.82 34.70 53.15
N MET A 217 -39.74 35.24 52.55
CA MET A 217 -38.78 36.11 53.26
C MET A 217 -39.46 37.37 53.81
N VAL A 218 -40.33 38.01 53.01
CA VAL A 218 -41.08 39.20 53.43
C VAL A 218 -42.03 38.88 54.59
N ILE A 219 -42.78 37.79 54.50
CA ILE A 219 -43.69 37.36 55.58
C ILE A 219 -42.92 37.08 56.87
N PHE A 220 -41.80 36.35 56.79
CA PHE A 220 -40.96 36.06 57.94
C PHE A 220 -40.41 37.34 58.58
N GLY A 221 -39.97 38.32 57.78
CA GLY A 221 -39.53 39.62 58.26
C GLY A 221 -40.63 40.39 59.02
N ILE A 222 -41.87 40.39 58.52
CA ILE A 222 -43.01 41.03 59.18
C ILE A 222 -43.30 40.37 60.54
N VAL A 223 -43.32 39.03 60.58
CA VAL A 223 -43.55 38.28 61.83
C VAL A 223 -42.48 38.59 62.88
N LEU A 224 -41.20 38.63 62.49
CA LEU A 224 -40.12 39.01 63.40
C LEU A 224 -40.27 40.43 63.93
N LEU A 225 -40.67 41.36 63.06
CA LEU A 225 -40.87 42.76 63.44
C LEU A 225 -41.98 42.89 64.49
N ILE A 226 -43.10 42.18 64.32
CA ILE A 226 -44.20 42.14 65.29
C ILE A 226 -43.73 41.57 66.63
N VAL A 227 -42.99 40.46 66.62
CA VAL A 227 -42.45 39.85 67.85
C VAL A 227 -41.53 40.82 68.59
N ILE A 228 -40.65 41.53 67.87
CA ILE A 228 -39.76 42.53 68.48
C ILE A 228 -40.57 43.67 69.12
N ILE A 229 -41.59 44.19 68.43
CA ILE A 229 -42.44 45.26 68.97
C ILE A 229 -43.16 44.79 70.24
N VAL A 230 -43.74 43.59 70.25
CA VAL A 230 -44.45 43.04 71.41
C VAL A 230 -43.52 42.77 72.58
N LEU A 231 -42.28 42.35 72.34
CA LEU A 231 -41.29 42.13 73.39
C LEU A 231 -40.67 43.44 73.92
N ALA A 232 -40.62 44.49 73.08
CA ALA A 232 -40.05 45.79 73.43
C ALA A 232 -41.08 46.76 74.05
N ALA A 233 -42.37 46.53 73.81
CA ALA A 233 -43.50 47.25 74.42
C ALA A 233 -43.84 46.68 75.81
#